data_AF-A0A0Q5RCY0-F1
#
_entry.id   AF-A0A0Q5RCY0-F1
#
_cell.length_a   1.000
_cell.length_b   1.000
_cell.length_c   1.000
_cell.angle_alpha   90.00
_cell.angle_beta   90.00
_cell.angle_gamma   90.00
#
_symmetry.space_group_name_H-M   'P 1'
#
loop_
_entity.id
_entity.type
_entity.pdbx_description
1 polymer ?
#
loop_
_entity_poly.entity_id
_entity_poly.type
_entity_poly.pdbx_seq_one_letter_code
_entity_poly.pdbx_strand_id
1 'polypeptide(L)'
;MGGRIAALIATATLGVALGGCIPSSERPASYDRHAPPGPGPRAESDPQVDRYEPRRADPFDAGKSVRQLPSPPPAWQSRPVTPDAQTIPSGSYTVRPGDTLRAIADRSGAGSEAIARANALPPPYAIRAGQRLTIPGGRYHLVRQGQTGIAISRAYGIDWSRIVTANELAPPFVLRVGSRIVIPGNAPGRSSIEERAAAFRLDVDDLVTGSSPAIAATERPAAPTKSPARVLAPTTPFKEPERLRGAFIWPVQGRVVGKFGPGASGEKNNGIKIATAIGTPIKAAADGVVAYAGDEIAALGGLVIVKHGDGWTTVYGHASRLLVQRGQAVKRGQTIALSGDSGFADRPEVHFEMRKGRTPVNPVAQLPTL
;
A
#
# COMPACT_ATOMS: atom_id res chain seq x y z
N MET A 1 -55.11 -27.87 34.56
CA MET A 1 -56.18 -26.86 34.70
C MET A 1 -55.87 -25.70 33.77
N GLY A 2 -56.76 -25.42 32.80
CA GLY A 2 -56.87 -24.18 32.00
C GLY A 2 -55.68 -23.82 31.11
N GLY A 3 -55.80 -23.42 29.85
CA GLY A 3 -56.93 -23.05 29.03
C GLY A 3 -56.35 -22.50 27.71
N ARG A 4 -57.06 -22.80 26.61
CA ARG A 4 -56.75 -22.43 25.23
C ARG A 4 -56.85 -20.90 25.02
N ILE A 5 -56.19 -20.38 23.98
CA ILE A 5 -56.81 -19.56 22.91
C ILE A 5 -55.87 -19.59 21.69
N ALA A 6 -56.39 -20.12 20.59
CA ALA A 6 -55.84 -20.03 19.25
C ALA A 6 -56.46 -18.79 18.58
N ALA A 7 -55.66 -18.00 17.86
CA ALA A 7 -56.15 -16.92 17.01
C ALA A 7 -56.00 -17.30 15.54
N LEU A 8 -57.16 -17.47 14.90
CA LEU A 8 -57.42 -17.66 13.49
C LEU A 8 -57.54 -16.25 12.86
N ILE A 9 -56.78 -15.91 11.82
CA ILE A 9 -57.10 -14.75 10.96
C ILE A 9 -56.98 -15.16 9.49
N ALA A 10 -58.03 -14.82 8.76
CA ALA A 10 -58.41 -15.30 7.44
C ALA A 10 -57.68 -14.63 6.29
N THR A 11 -57.51 -15.41 5.23
CA THR A 11 -57.19 -15.06 3.84
C THR A 11 -58.23 -14.12 3.21
N ALA A 12 -57.77 -13.10 2.49
CA ALA A 12 -58.51 -12.46 1.40
C ALA A 12 -57.53 -12.01 0.29
N THR A 13 -57.47 -12.81 -0.77
CA THR A 13 -56.89 -12.49 -2.08
C THR A 13 -57.88 -11.69 -2.91
N LEU A 14 -57.45 -10.59 -3.53
CA LEU A 14 -58.16 -9.95 -4.64
C LEU A 14 -57.15 -9.61 -5.74
N GLY A 15 -57.29 -10.30 -6.87
CA GLY A 15 -56.60 -10.00 -8.12
C GLY A 15 -57.52 -9.22 -9.06
N VAL A 16 -56.97 -8.32 -9.85
CA VAL A 16 -57.63 -7.70 -11.00
C VAL A 16 -56.68 -7.77 -12.19
N ALA A 17 -57.04 -8.62 -13.14
CA ALA A 17 -56.53 -8.63 -14.50
C ALA A 17 -57.67 -8.13 -15.41
N LEU A 18 -57.38 -7.16 -16.28
CA LEU A 18 -58.29 -6.76 -17.35
C LEU A 18 -57.58 -6.99 -18.68
N GLY A 19 -58.08 -8.00 -19.41
CA GLY A 19 -57.86 -8.17 -20.84
C GLY A 19 -58.95 -7.45 -21.62
N GLY A 20 -58.59 -6.84 -22.74
CA GLY A 20 -59.52 -6.27 -23.71
C GLY A 20 -59.15 -6.74 -25.12
N CYS A 21 -60.09 -7.40 -25.78
CA CYS A 21 -59.99 -7.96 -27.13
C CYS A 21 -60.18 -6.91 -28.24
N ILE A 22 -59.71 -7.31 -29.43
CA ILE A 22 -59.73 -6.70 -30.76
C ILE A 22 -61.17 -6.56 -31.32
N PRO A 23 -61.41 -5.59 -32.22
CA PRO A 23 -61.96 -5.98 -33.54
C PRO A 23 -61.25 -5.29 -34.73
N SER A 24 -61.23 -6.03 -35.83
CA SER A 24 -60.72 -5.65 -37.16
C SER A 24 -61.71 -4.76 -37.93
N SER A 25 -61.21 -3.84 -38.75
CA SER A 25 -61.91 -3.39 -39.98
C SER A 25 -60.96 -2.70 -40.98
N GLU A 26 -60.87 -3.31 -42.16
CA GLU A 26 -60.86 -2.75 -43.53
C GLU A 26 -59.92 -1.61 -43.97
N ARG A 27 -59.30 -1.84 -45.14
CA ARG A 27 -58.63 -0.84 -46.00
C ARG A 27 -59.66 -0.11 -46.87
N PRO A 28 -59.41 1.18 -47.19
CA PRO A 28 -59.84 1.74 -48.46
C PRO A 28 -58.67 2.18 -49.34
N ALA A 29 -58.96 2.27 -50.63
CA ALA A 29 -58.06 2.49 -51.75
C ALA A 29 -57.65 3.95 -51.96
N SER A 30 -56.46 4.10 -52.55
CA SER A 30 -55.98 5.13 -53.49
C SER A 30 -56.60 6.54 -53.48
N TYR A 31 -55.75 7.54 -53.23
CA TYR A 31 -55.74 8.79 -54.00
C TYR A 31 -54.29 9.15 -54.38
N ASP A 32 -54.01 9.15 -55.67
CA ASP A 32 -52.85 9.80 -56.27
C ASP A 32 -52.92 11.31 -56.03
N ARG A 33 -51.82 11.88 -55.54
CA ARG A 33 -51.47 13.29 -55.79
C ARG A 33 -49.95 13.42 -55.87
N HIS A 34 -49.49 13.93 -57.00
CA HIS A 34 -48.08 14.17 -57.33
C HIS A 34 -47.50 15.42 -56.62
N ALA A 35 -46.18 15.31 -56.31
CA ALA A 35 -45.12 16.34 -56.17
C ALA A 35 -45.11 17.24 -54.90
N PRO A 36 -43.93 17.58 -54.30
CA PRO A 36 -42.67 18.02 -54.96
C PRO A 36 -41.40 17.23 -54.57
N PRO A 37 -40.25 17.44 -55.27
CA PRO A 37 -39.01 16.71 -54.98
C PRO A 37 -38.42 17.13 -53.63
N GLY A 38 -38.17 16.14 -52.76
CA GLY A 38 -37.48 16.35 -51.49
C GLY A 38 -35.98 16.62 -51.68
N PRO A 39 -35.35 17.42 -50.80
CA PRO A 39 -33.91 17.62 -50.82
C PRO A 39 -33.18 16.30 -50.49
N GLY A 40 -32.10 16.02 -51.23
CA GLY A 40 -31.30 14.80 -51.10
C GLY A 40 -30.76 14.54 -49.69
N PRO A 41 -30.35 13.29 -49.40
CA PRO A 41 -29.99 12.88 -48.05
C PRO A 41 -28.77 13.66 -47.54
N ARG A 42 -28.95 14.36 -46.41
CA ARG A 42 -27.83 14.80 -45.57
C ARG A 42 -27.21 13.53 -44.98
N ALA A 43 -25.90 13.38 -45.16
CA ALA A 43 -25.12 12.36 -44.47
C ALA A 43 -25.19 12.61 -42.96
N GLU A 44 -25.92 11.77 -42.24
CA GLU A 44 -25.80 11.65 -40.79
C GLU A 44 -24.40 11.09 -40.48
N SER A 45 -23.50 11.96 -40.02
CA SER A 45 -22.25 11.54 -39.42
C SER A 45 -22.55 11.01 -38.02
N ASP A 46 -22.59 9.69 -37.90
CA ASP A 46 -22.62 8.97 -36.63
C ASP A 46 -21.35 9.35 -35.81
N PRO A 47 -21.45 9.85 -34.57
CA PRO A 47 -20.27 10.10 -33.76
C PRO A 47 -19.71 8.74 -33.31
N GLN A 48 -18.76 8.22 -34.09
CA GLN A 48 -17.99 7.05 -33.71
C GLN A 48 -17.32 7.34 -32.36
N VAL A 49 -17.82 6.69 -31.32
CA VAL A 49 -17.08 6.48 -30.08
C VAL A 49 -15.85 5.69 -30.49
N ASP A 50 -14.69 6.36 -30.52
CA ASP A 50 -13.38 5.75 -30.76
C ASP A 50 -13.17 4.65 -29.71
N ARG A 51 -13.62 3.44 -30.05
CA ARG A 51 -13.28 2.22 -29.35
C ARG A 51 -11.78 2.08 -29.52
N TYR A 52 -11.02 2.34 -28.46
CA TYR A 52 -9.60 2.09 -28.41
C TYR A 52 -9.34 0.61 -28.71
N GLU A 53 -9.06 0.29 -29.96
CA GLU A 53 -8.44 -0.98 -30.31
C GLU A 53 -6.97 -0.88 -29.89
N PRO A 54 -6.51 -1.72 -28.96
CA PRO A 54 -5.10 -1.72 -28.60
C PRO A 54 -4.32 -2.12 -29.85
N ARG A 55 -3.62 -1.16 -30.46
CA ARG A 55 -2.54 -1.47 -31.40
C ARG A 55 -1.58 -2.35 -30.63
N ARG A 56 -1.56 -3.65 -30.95
CA ARG A 56 -0.54 -4.57 -30.48
C ARG A 56 0.79 -3.93 -30.85
N ALA A 57 1.53 -3.49 -29.84
CA ALA A 57 2.90 -3.07 -30.04
C ALA A 57 3.63 -4.18 -30.80
N ASP A 58 4.48 -3.81 -31.76
CA ASP A 58 5.32 -4.76 -32.48
C ASP A 58 5.99 -5.70 -31.47
N PRO A 59 6.11 -7.01 -31.77
CA PRO A 59 6.69 -7.97 -30.84
C PRO A 59 8.15 -7.59 -30.60
N PHE A 60 8.40 -6.83 -29.54
CA PHE A 60 9.70 -6.72 -28.92
C PHE A 60 10.14 -8.16 -28.64
N ASP A 61 11.19 -8.59 -29.33
CA ASP A 61 11.93 -9.85 -29.20
C ASP A 61 11.49 -10.69 -27.98
N ALA A 62 10.37 -11.38 -28.14
CA ALA A 62 9.75 -12.22 -27.12
C ALA A 62 10.56 -13.52 -26.90
N GLY A 63 11.77 -13.61 -27.48
CA GLY A 63 12.71 -14.72 -27.43
C GLY A 63 13.61 -14.74 -26.19
N LYS A 64 13.55 -13.75 -25.30
CA LYS A 64 14.00 -13.92 -23.91
C LYS A 64 12.77 -13.98 -23.03
N SER A 65 12.32 -15.20 -22.72
CA SER A 65 11.24 -15.43 -21.76
C SER A 65 11.49 -14.62 -20.49
N VAL A 66 10.83 -13.47 -20.36
CA VAL A 66 10.89 -12.67 -19.15
C VAL A 66 10.05 -13.40 -18.12
N ARG A 67 10.69 -14.35 -17.44
CA ARG A 67 10.09 -15.22 -16.43
C ARG A 67 9.54 -14.33 -15.32
N GLN A 68 8.22 -14.34 -15.14
CA GLN A 68 7.60 -13.76 -13.95
C GLN A 68 8.23 -14.43 -12.73
N LEU A 69 8.85 -13.62 -11.88
CA LEU A 69 9.42 -14.13 -10.66
C LEU A 69 8.26 -14.46 -9.70
N PRO A 70 8.31 -15.59 -8.98
CA PRO A 70 7.32 -15.85 -7.94
C PRO A 70 7.35 -14.70 -6.93
N SER A 71 6.18 -14.19 -6.57
CA SER A 71 6.02 -13.19 -5.51
C SER A 71 5.60 -13.93 -4.23
N PRO A 72 6.55 -14.44 -3.43
CA PRO A 72 6.20 -15.01 -2.14
C PRO A 72 5.51 -13.95 -1.26
N PRO A 73 4.61 -14.36 -0.35
CA PRO A 73 3.89 -13.41 0.49
C PRO A 73 4.88 -12.54 1.28
N PRO A 74 4.62 -11.23 1.41
CA PRO A 74 5.51 -10.34 2.15
C PRO A 74 5.64 -10.76 3.62
N ALA A 75 6.70 -10.29 4.29
CA ALA A 75 7.01 -10.65 5.67
C ALA A 75 5.85 -10.42 6.65
N TRP A 76 5.07 -9.36 6.41
CA TRP A 76 3.95 -8.98 7.28
C TRP A 76 2.73 -9.89 7.15
N GLN A 77 2.61 -10.67 6.07
CA GLN A 77 1.59 -11.72 5.92
C GLN A 77 2.10 -13.07 6.45
N SER A 78 3.36 -13.38 6.18
CA SER A 78 3.95 -14.68 6.52
C SER A 78 4.24 -14.85 8.02
N ARG A 79 4.25 -13.76 8.80
CA ARG A 79 4.49 -13.80 10.27
C ARG A 79 3.41 -13.02 11.01
N PRO A 80 2.26 -13.63 11.32
CA PRO A 80 1.20 -12.96 12.06
C PRO A 80 1.69 -12.57 13.47
N VAL A 81 1.08 -11.52 14.00
CA VAL A 81 1.39 -11.00 15.34
C VAL A 81 0.19 -11.27 16.26
N THR A 82 0.45 -11.89 17.41
CA THR A 82 -0.52 -11.96 18.50
C THR A 82 -0.56 -10.61 19.21
N PRO A 83 -1.74 -10.00 19.41
CA PRO A 83 -1.86 -8.71 20.09
C PRO A 83 -1.77 -8.86 21.62
N ASP A 84 -0.57 -9.15 22.12
CA ASP A 84 -0.27 -9.47 23.52
C ASP A 84 0.37 -8.33 24.33
N ALA A 85 0.11 -7.08 23.93
CA ALA A 85 0.64 -5.90 24.61
C ALA A 85 0.23 -5.86 26.08
N GLN A 86 1.20 -5.56 26.94
CA GLN A 86 1.00 -5.48 28.39
C GLN A 86 0.78 -4.03 28.81
N THR A 87 -0.20 -3.80 29.69
CA THR A 87 -0.40 -2.50 30.32
C THR A 87 0.55 -2.35 31.50
N ILE A 88 1.43 -1.36 31.43
CA ILE A 88 2.42 -1.05 32.45
C ILE A 88 1.99 0.21 33.18
N PRO A 89 1.92 0.22 34.53
CA PRO A 89 1.61 1.42 35.28
C PRO A 89 2.77 2.41 35.22
N SER A 90 2.46 3.70 35.36
CA SER A 90 3.51 4.69 35.58
C SER A 90 4.17 4.50 36.94
N GLY A 91 5.45 4.84 37.03
CA GLY A 91 6.19 4.66 38.27
C GLY A 91 7.53 5.41 38.27
N SER A 92 8.36 5.09 39.24
CA SER A 92 9.74 5.57 39.28
C SER A 92 10.69 4.47 39.73
N TYR A 93 11.94 4.57 39.31
CA TYR A 93 12.99 3.62 39.65
C TYR A 93 14.28 4.36 40.01
N THR A 94 14.89 4.03 41.14
CA THR A 94 16.22 4.54 41.51
C THR A 94 17.28 3.57 41.01
N VAL A 95 18.13 4.06 40.10
CA VAL A 95 19.20 3.31 39.46
C VAL A 95 20.17 2.77 40.50
N ARG A 96 20.47 1.47 40.43
CA ARG A 96 21.42 0.79 41.31
C ARG A 96 22.78 0.64 40.61
N PRO A 97 23.89 0.50 41.36
CA PRO A 97 25.17 0.14 40.78
C PRO A 97 25.04 -1.11 39.90
N GLY A 98 25.55 -1.04 38.66
CA GLY A 98 25.48 -2.13 37.68
C GLY A 98 24.21 -2.18 36.83
N ASP A 99 23.21 -1.33 37.08
CA ASP A 99 22.02 -1.27 36.23
C ASP A 99 22.34 -0.74 34.83
N THR A 100 21.62 -1.30 33.85
CA THR A 100 21.53 -0.73 32.50
C THR A 100 20.09 -0.29 32.24
N LEU A 101 19.91 0.69 31.37
CA LEU A 101 18.57 1.14 30.99
C LEU A 101 17.73 -0.02 30.41
N ARG A 102 18.40 -0.94 29.70
CA ARG A 102 17.79 -2.15 29.16
C ARG A 102 17.28 -3.09 30.27
N ALA A 103 18.10 -3.37 31.28
CA ALA A 103 17.69 -4.22 32.40
C ALA A 103 16.53 -3.61 33.21
N ILE A 104 16.51 -2.29 33.38
CA ILE A 104 15.41 -1.56 34.03
C ILE A 104 14.13 -1.64 33.18
N ALA A 105 14.24 -1.49 31.86
CA ALA A 105 13.13 -1.65 30.93
C ALA A 105 12.55 -3.08 30.99
N ASP A 106 13.42 -4.10 30.99
CA ASP A 106 13.00 -5.50 31.09
C ASP A 106 12.30 -5.82 32.42
N ARG A 107 12.78 -5.24 33.53
CA ARG A 107 12.15 -5.42 34.86
C ARG A 107 10.82 -4.70 34.99
N SER A 108 10.72 -3.49 34.45
CA SER A 108 9.51 -2.67 34.55
C SER A 108 8.44 -3.04 33.52
N GLY A 109 8.83 -3.70 32.43
CA GLY A 109 7.96 -3.96 31.28
C GLY A 109 7.78 -2.75 30.35
N ALA A 110 8.33 -1.58 30.68
CA ALA A 110 8.32 -0.43 29.79
C ALA A 110 9.41 -0.54 28.70
N GLY A 111 9.34 0.31 27.67
CA GLY A 111 10.38 0.40 26.63
C GLY A 111 11.59 1.20 27.09
N SER A 112 12.80 0.73 26.78
CA SER A 112 14.06 1.45 27.07
C SER A 112 14.08 2.86 26.48
N GLU A 113 13.65 2.99 25.23
CA GLU A 113 13.55 4.23 24.50
C GLU A 113 12.46 5.14 25.08
N ALA A 114 11.34 4.56 25.54
CA ALA A 114 10.30 5.31 26.23
C ALA A 114 10.80 5.87 27.57
N ILE A 115 11.53 5.07 28.36
CA ILE A 115 12.17 5.53 29.60
C ILE A 115 13.21 6.62 29.28
N ALA A 116 14.06 6.42 28.27
CA ALA A 116 15.05 7.43 27.88
C ALA A 116 14.39 8.78 27.57
N ARG A 117 13.32 8.78 26.77
CA ARG A 117 12.57 9.99 26.41
C ARG A 117 11.90 10.64 27.61
N ALA A 118 11.21 9.86 28.45
CA ALA A 118 10.54 10.36 29.65
C ALA A 118 11.50 11.01 30.67
N ASN A 119 12.81 10.74 30.54
CA ASN A 119 13.86 11.27 31.40
C ASN A 119 14.86 12.17 30.64
N ALA A 120 14.55 12.56 29.39
CA ALA A 120 15.41 13.37 28.53
C ALA A 120 16.87 12.87 28.44
N LEU A 121 17.07 11.55 28.42
CA LEU A 121 18.41 10.95 28.30
C LEU A 121 18.88 11.05 26.85
N PRO A 122 19.99 11.75 26.54
CA PRO A 122 20.55 11.75 25.20
C PRO A 122 21.20 10.40 24.90
N PRO A 123 21.24 9.95 23.63
CA PRO A 123 22.08 8.82 23.23
C PRO A 123 23.53 9.03 23.72
N PRO A 124 24.18 8.01 24.31
CA PRO A 124 23.85 6.57 24.32
C PRO A 124 22.96 6.12 25.50
N TYR A 125 22.14 7.01 26.07
CA TYR A 125 21.22 6.74 27.18
C TYR A 125 21.91 6.30 28.47
N ALA A 126 23.04 6.94 28.77
CA ALA A 126 23.80 6.69 29.98
C ALA A 126 22.98 7.04 31.23
N ILE A 127 23.00 6.14 32.21
CA ILE A 127 22.37 6.29 33.53
C ILE A 127 23.42 6.19 34.63
N ARG A 128 23.18 6.85 35.77
CA ARG A 128 24.09 6.82 36.93
C ARG A 128 23.42 6.22 38.14
N ALA A 129 24.16 5.47 38.95
CA ALA A 129 23.67 4.98 40.23
C ALA A 129 23.13 6.15 41.10
N GLY A 130 22.02 5.93 41.78
CA GLY A 130 21.28 6.95 42.54
C GLY A 130 20.35 7.83 41.70
N GLN A 131 20.47 7.84 40.37
CA GLN A 131 19.56 8.59 39.49
C GLN A 131 18.14 8.04 39.63
N ARG A 132 17.16 8.91 39.85
CA ARG A 132 15.74 8.54 39.81
C ARG A 132 15.24 8.70 38.38
N LEU A 133 14.72 7.61 37.81
CA LEU A 133 14.10 7.56 36.50
C LEU A 133 12.58 7.49 36.63
N THR A 134 11.87 8.27 35.83
CA THR A 134 10.45 8.10 35.54
C THR A 134 10.26 6.88 34.65
N ILE A 135 9.39 5.96 35.07
CA ILE A 135 8.96 4.83 34.26
C ILE A 135 7.61 5.21 33.63
N PRO A 136 7.56 5.47 32.31
CA PRO A 136 6.32 5.86 31.66
C PRO A 136 5.35 4.67 31.58
N GLY A 137 4.16 4.86 32.13
CA GLY A 137 3.07 3.90 31.95
C GLY A 137 2.59 3.88 30.50
N GLY A 138 1.90 2.81 30.13
CA GLY A 138 1.39 2.64 28.77
C GLY A 138 1.20 1.18 28.39
N ARG A 139 0.71 0.96 27.17
CA ARG A 139 0.58 -0.38 26.60
C ARG A 139 1.81 -0.68 25.75
N TYR A 140 2.54 -1.72 26.11
CA TYR A 140 3.80 -2.06 25.46
C TYR A 140 3.71 -3.42 24.77
N HIS A 141 4.05 -3.44 23.49
CA HIS A 141 4.23 -4.66 22.71
C HIS A 141 5.71 -5.03 22.66
N LEU A 142 6.04 -6.28 23.01
CA LEU A 142 7.38 -6.82 22.86
C LEU A 142 7.63 -7.22 21.40
N VAL A 143 8.56 -6.54 20.74
CA VAL A 143 8.96 -6.84 19.37
C VAL A 143 9.72 -8.16 19.34
N ARG A 144 9.20 -9.11 18.56
CA ARG A 144 9.81 -10.43 18.35
C ARG A 144 10.45 -10.53 16.98
N GLN A 145 11.33 -11.52 16.83
CA GLN A 145 12.05 -11.75 15.59
C GLN A 145 11.10 -11.85 14.39
N GLY A 146 11.45 -11.16 13.31
CA GLY A 146 10.72 -11.15 12.05
C GLY A 146 9.35 -10.48 12.05
N GLN A 147 8.89 -9.92 13.18
CA GLN A 147 7.72 -9.04 13.17
C GLN A 147 8.03 -7.78 12.36
N THR A 148 7.04 -7.25 11.66
CA THR A 148 7.16 -5.97 10.95
C THR A 148 6.25 -4.93 11.61
N GLY A 149 6.48 -3.65 11.33
CA GLY A 149 5.61 -2.58 11.80
C GLY A 149 4.16 -2.75 11.34
N ILE A 150 3.98 -3.14 10.06
CA ILE A 150 2.65 -3.41 9.49
C ILE A 150 1.97 -4.60 10.16
N ALA A 151 2.69 -5.70 10.42
CA ALA A 151 2.10 -6.87 11.06
C ALA A 151 1.60 -6.56 12.47
N ILE A 152 2.36 -5.73 13.20
CA ILE A 152 1.97 -5.25 14.53
C ILE A 152 0.75 -4.32 14.42
N SER A 153 0.80 -3.33 13.52
CA SER A 153 -0.30 -2.40 13.24
C SER A 153 -1.62 -3.14 12.95
N ARG A 154 -1.58 -4.12 12.04
CA ARG A 154 -2.73 -4.96 11.68
C ARG A 154 -3.26 -5.77 12.86
N ALA A 155 -2.37 -6.39 13.65
CA ALA A 155 -2.79 -7.19 14.80
C ALA A 155 -3.55 -6.38 15.86
N TYR A 156 -3.13 -5.12 16.07
CA TYR A 156 -3.78 -4.21 17.01
C TYR A 156 -4.89 -3.35 16.40
N GLY A 157 -5.07 -3.36 15.08
CA GLY A 157 -6.07 -2.52 14.40
C GLY A 157 -5.79 -1.03 14.56
N ILE A 158 -4.51 -0.63 14.56
CA ILE A 158 -4.06 0.74 14.74
C ILE A 158 -3.16 1.12 13.57
N ASP A 159 -3.40 2.26 12.95
CA ASP A 159 -2.57 2.77 11.85
C ASP A 159 -1.09 2.81 12.25
N TRP A 160 -0.23 2.31 11.37
CA TRP A 160 1.20 2.28 11.59
C TRP A 160 1.79 3.67 11.84
N SER A 161 1.26 4.70 11.17
CA SER A 161 1.61 6.11 11.41
C SER A 161 1.44 6.52 12.88
N ARG A 162 0.41 6.06 13.57
CA ARG A 162 0.18 6.35 14.99
C ARG A 162 1.21 5.66 15.87
N ILE A 163 1.59 4.42 15.54
CA ILE A 163 2.65 3.69 16.24
C ILE A 163 4.00 4.40 16.05
N VAL A 164 4.32 4.83 14.83
CA VAL A 164 5.53 5.61 14.52
C VAL A 164 5.59 6.87 15.37
N THR A 165 4.51 7.67 15.40
CA THR A 165 4.45 8.91 16.18
C THR A 165 4.54 8.65 17.68
N ALA A 166 3.80 7.68 18.22
CA ALA A 166 3.80 7.37 19.65
C ALA A 166 5.17 6.88 20.17
N ASN A 167 5.99 6.34 19.28
CA ASN A 167 7.31 5.80 19.61
C ASN A 167 8.47 6.68 19.15
N GLU A 168 8.19 7.80 18.46
CA GLU A 168 9.19 8.65 17.80
C GLU A 168 10.15 7.83 16.93
N LEU A 169 9.60 6.89 16.16
CA LEU A 169 10.42 6.07 15.26
C LEU A 169 10.97 6.96 14.13
N ALA A 170 12.27 6.87 13.91
CA ALA A 170 12.97 7.58 12.84
C ALA A 170 13.38 6.63 11.71
N PRO A 171 13.59 7.12 10.48
CA PRO A 171 14.20 6.35 9.40
C PRO A 171 15.50 5.67 9.87
N PRO A 172 15.75 4.39 9.53
CA PRO A 172 15.03 3.56 8.56
C PRO A 172 13.79 2.82 9.10
N PHE A 173 13.24 3.24 10.24
CA PHE A 173 12.04 2.65 10.89
C PHE A 173 12.18 1.15 11.22
N VAL A 174 13.41 0.69 11.38
CA VAL A 174 13.72 -0.71 11.69
C VAL A 174 13.43 -0.98 13.16
N LEU A 175 12.52 -1.92 13.41
CA LEU A 175 12.27 -2.43 14.76
C LEU A 175 13.40 -3.38 15.20
N ARG A 176 13.70 -3.40 16.50
CA ARG A 176 14.71 -4.29 17.07
C ARG A 176 14.07 -5.35 17.96
N VAL A 177 14.53 -6.59 17.82
CA VAL A 177 14.05 -7.70 18.66
C VAL A 177 14.34 -7.40 20.13
N GLY A 178 13.35 -7.68 20.96
CA GLY A 178 13.38 -7.40 22.39
C GLY A 178 12.98 -5.98 22.74
N SER A 179 12.94 -5.02 21.80
CA SER A 179 12.43 -3.68 22.12
C SER A 179 10.95 -3.76 22.49
N ARG A 180 10.51 -2.82 23.34
CA ARG A 180 9.10 -2.67 23.67
C ARG A 180 8.61 -1.35 23.11
N ILE A 181 7.61 -1.42 22.24
CA ILE A 181 7.02 -0.24 21.60
C ILE A 181 5.65 0.04 22.21
N VAL A 182 5.34 1.32 22.36
CA VAL A 182 4.05 1.81 22.80
C VAL A 182 3.02 1.53 21.72
N ILE A 183 1.91 0.91 22.10
CA ILE A 183 0.73 0.72 21.25
C ILE A 183 -0.30 1.79 21.65
N PRO A 184 -0.49 2.85 20.84
CA PRO A 184 -1.33 3.98 21.23
C PRO A 184 -2.83 3.62 21.21
N GLY A 185 -3.61 4.32 22.02
CA GLY A 185 -5.06 4.11 22.13
C GLY A 185 -5.44 3.03 23.14
N ASN A 186 -6.75 2.90 23.35
CA ASN A 186 -7.31 1.96 24.33
C ASN A 186 -6.96 0.52 23.98
N ALA A 187 -6.88 -0.35 25.00
CA ALA A 187 -6.84 -1.81 24.80
C ALA A 187 -7.84 -2.20 23.71
N PRO A 188 -7.58 -3.25 22.88
CA PRO A 188 -8.54 -3.70 21.89
C PRO A 188 -9.74 -4.25 22.67
N GLY A 189 -10.61 -3.35 23.12
CA GLY A 189 -11.81 -3.65 23.87
C GLY A 189 -12.81 -4.19 22.88
N ARG A 190 -13.28 -5.42 23.12
CA ARG A 190 -14.34 -6.13 22.39
C ARG A 190 -14.18 -6.30 20.87
N SER A 191 -13.24 -5.63 20.21
CA SER A 191 -13.09 -5.78 18.77
C SER A 191 -12.62 -7.18 18.42
N SER A 192 -13.24 -7.80 17.42
CA SER A 192 -12.78 -9.09 16.92
C SER A 192 -11.47 -8.91 16.12
N ILE A 193 -10.75 -10.01 15.86
CA ILE A 193 -9.59 -9.99 14.95
C ILE A 193 -10.04 -9.53 13.55
N GLU A 194 -11.24 -9.92 13.14
CA GLU A 194 -11.83 -9.58 11.84
C GLU A 194 -12.14 -8.10 11.74
N GLU A 195 -12.73 -7.48 12.76
CA GLU A 195 -13.00 -6.04 12.80
C GLU A 195 -11.70 -5.22 12.73
N ARG A 196 -10.65 -5.66 13.44
CA ARG A 196 -9.32 -5.01 13.37
C ARG A 196 -8.69 -5.17 11.99
N ALA A 197 -8.84 -6.34 11.36
CA ALA A 197 -8.36 -6.58 10.01
C ALA A 197 -9.13 -5.77 8.96
N ALA A 198 -10.44 -5.55 9.16
CA ALA A 198 -11.28 -4.75 8.27
C ALA A 198 -11.01 -3.24 8.40
N ALA A 199 -10.65 -2.78 9.59
CA ALA A 199 -10.23 -1.38 9.82
C ALA A 199 -8.84 -1.08 9.24
N PHE A 200 -8.00 -2.10 9.07
CA PHE A 200 -6.66 -1.94 8.54
C PHE A 200 -6.70 -1.53 7.06
N ARG A 201 -6.21 -0.32 6.78
CA ARG A 201 -5.96 0.16 5.42
C ARG A 201 -4.47 0.15 5.19
N LEU A 202 -4.04 -0.55 4.14
CA LEU A 202 -2.65 -0.55 3.71
C LEU A 202 -2.45 0.57 2.68
N ASP A 203 -1.48 1.44 2.93
CA ASP A 203 -1.04 2.42 1.95
C ASP A 203 0.45 2.30 1.61
N VAL A 204 0.90 3.14 0.66
CA VAL A 204 2.31 3.16 0.21
C VAL A 204 3.25 3.56 1.35
N ASP A 205 2.82 4.45 2.24
CA ASP A 205 3.65 4.92 3.35
C ASP A 205 3.91 3.82 4.38
N ASP A 206 2.89 3.01 4.65
CA ASP A 206 2.99 1.80 5.45
C ASP A 206 3.99 0.83 4.82
N LEU A 207 3.87 0.56 3.52
CA LEU A 207 4.79 -0.34 2.83
C LEU A 207 6.25 0.15 2.88
N VAL A 208 6.47 1.44 2.69
CA VAL A 208 7.81 2.05 2.69
C VAL A 208 8.47 2.02 4.07
N THR A 209 7.71 2.22 5.14
CA THR A 209 8.25 2.43 6.49
C THR A 209 8.06 1.25 7.43
N GLY A 210 7.04 0.42 7.22
CA GLY A 210 6.63 -0.63 8.15
C GLY A 210 6.84 -2.07 7.65
N SER A 211 7.33 -2.28 6.42
CA SER A 211 7.53 -3.63 5.85
C SER A 211 8.83 -4.32 6.28
N SER A 212 9.76 -3.61 6.91
CA SER A 212 11.05 -4.15 7.30
C SER A 212 10.90 -5.12 8.48
N PRO A 213 11.40 -6.37 8.38
CA PRO A 213 11.42 -7.32 9.50
C PRO A 213 12.31 -6.83 10.64
N ALA A 214 11.87 -7.08 11.87
CA ALA A 214 12.64 -6.77 13.06
C ALA A 214 13.91 -7.63 13.13
N ILE A 215 15.02 -6.96 13.42
CA ILE A 215 16.37 -7.56 13.44
C ILE A 215 16.90 -7.66 14.87
N ALA A 216 17.78 -8.62 15.14
CA ALA A 216 18.42 -8.68 16.45
C ALA A 216 19.27 -7.42 16.72
N ALA A 217 19.49 -7.07 17.98
CA ALA A 217 20.21 -5.85 18.35
C ALA A 217 21.63 -5.78 17.75
N THR A 218 22.30 -6.93 17.64
CA THR A 218 23.64 -7.09 17.09
C THR A 218 23.67 -7.40 15.59
N GLU A 219 22.51 -7.66 14.98
CA GLU A 219 22.41 -8.05 13.58
C GLU A 219 22.47 -6.83 12.66
N ARG A 220 23.12 -7.02 11.50
CA ARG A 220 23.17 -6.04 10.42
C ARG A 220 22.27 -6.49 9.27
N PRO A 221 21.53 -5.58 8.61
CA PRO A 221 20.73 -5.93 7.44
C PRO A 221 21.57 -6.56 6.32
N ALA A 222 20.99 -7.51 5.60
CA ALA A 222 21.67 -8.22 4.51
C ALA A 222 21.94 -7.29 3.33
N ALA A 223 23.02 -7.56 2.59
CA ALA A 223 23.26 -6.87 1.33
C ALA A 223 22.19 -7.24 0.28
N PRO A 224 21.72 -6.28 -0.54
CA PRO A 224 20.80 -6.54 -1.63
C PRO A 224 21.29 -7.61 -2.62
N THR A 225 20.37 -8.37 -3.22
CA THR A 225 20.74 -9.35 -4.25
C THR A 225 20.94 -8.65 -5.60
N LYS A 226 22.03 -9.00 -6.30
CA LYS A 226 22.33 -8.48 -7.64
C LYS A 226 21.87 -9.41 -8.77
N SER A 227 21.56 -10.67 -8.45
CA SER A 227 21.19 -11.70 -9.42
C SER A 227 19.76 -12.17 -9.16
N PRO A 228 18.92 -12.32 -10.21
CA PRO A 228 17.57 -12.88 -10.09
C PRO A 228 17.58 -14.36 -9.67
N ALA A 229 18.72 -15.06 -9.79
CA ALA A 229 18.85 -16.43 -9.32
C ALA A 229 18.98 -16.53 -7.78
N ARG A 230 19.30 -15.42 -7.10
CA ARG A 230 19.42 -15.36 -5.64
C ARG A 230 18.32 -14.45 -5.09
N VAL A 231 17.29 -15.06 -4.53
CA VAL A 231 16.16 -14.36 -3.91
C VAL A 231 16.42 -14.29 -2.40
N LEU A 232 16.37 -13.08 -1.81
CA LEU A 232 16.34 -12.99 -0.35
C LEU A 232 15.00 -13.52 0.14
N ALA A 233 14.98 -14.17 1.31
CA ALA A 233 13.69 -14.51 1.91
C ALA A 233 12.89 -13.20 2.14
N PRO A 234 11.55 -13.21 1.97
CA PRO A 234 10.72 -12.03 2.21
C PRO A 234 10.91 -11.44 3.61
N THR A 235 11.27 -12.31 4.57
CA THR A 235 11.54 -12.03 5.98
C THR A 235 12.97 -11.58 6.26
N THR A 236 13.85 -11.49 5.26
CA THR A 236 15.21 -10.99 5.43
C THR A 236 15.23 -9.45 5.36
N PRO A 237 15.75 -8.75 6.38
CA PRO A 237 16.02 -7.32 6.30
C PRO A 237 17.12 -7.04 5.26
N PHE A 238 16.98 -5.99 4.45
CA PHE A 238 18.03 -5.59 3.50
C PHE A 238 18.58 -4.20 3.85
N LYS A 239 19.85 -3.98 3.52
CA LYS A 239 20.52 -2.68 3.68
C LYS A 239 20.02 -1.72 2.59
N GLU A 240 19.50 -0.57 3.00
CA GLU A 240 19.10 0.51 2.10
C GLU A 240 20.32 1.27 1.56
N PRO A 241 20.25 1.82 0.33
CA PRO A 241 21.29 2.73 -0.15
C PRO A 241 21.40 3.96 0.76
N GLU A 242 22.63 4.39 1.06
CA GLU A 242 22.86 5.57 1.90
C GLU A 242 22.69 6.86 1.09
N ARG A 243 23.18 6.89 -0.16
CA ARG A 243 23.19 8.07 -1.03
C ARG A 243 22.59 7.78 -2.39
N LEU A 244 21.83 8.76 -2.92
CA LEU A 244 21.34 8.75 -4.29
C LEU A 244 22.52 8.97 -5.25
N ARG A 245 22.56 8.21 -6.35
CA ARG A 245 23.58 8.35 -7.39
C ARG A 245 22.94 8.90 -8.68
N GLY A 246 23.46 10.03 -9.15
CA GLY A 246 23.00 10.67 -10.38
C GLY A 246 21.60 11.26 -10.27
N ALA A 247 21.02 11.59 -11.42
CA ALA A 247 19.66 12.12 -11.54
C ALA A 247 18.65 11.04 -11.91
N PHE A 248 17.38 11.27 -11.56
CA PHE A 248 16.27 10.40 -11.96
C PHE A 248 16.04 10.45 -13.48
N ILE A 249 15.42 9.41 -14.03
CA ILE A 249 14.91 9.35 -15.41
C ILE A 249 13.43 9.04 -15.41
N TRP A 250 12.77 9.39 -16.52
CA TRP A 250 11.40 8.95 -16.80
C TRP A 250 11.32 7.42 -16.75
N PRO A 251 10.32 6.85 -16.05
CA PRO A 251 10.19 5.40 -15.90
C PRO A 251 9.66 4.73 -17.17
N VAL A 252 8.94 5.47 -18.01
CA VAL A 252 8.37 5.02 -19.27
C VAL A 252 8.23 6.22 -20.22
N GLN A 253 8.20 5.96 -21.52
CA GLN A 253 7.84 6.96 -22.52
C GLN A 253 6.32 6.99 -22.69
N GLY A 254 5.73 8.18 -22.59
CA GLY A 254 4.29 8.36 -22.70
C GLY A 254 3.84 9.76 -22.32
N ARG A 255 2.56 10.06 -22.58
CA ARG A 255 1.96 11.35 -22.22
C ARG A 255 1.52 11.34 -20.76
N VAL A 256 1.82 12.39 -20.01
CA VAL A 256 1.26 12.58 -18.66
C VAL A 256 -0.24 12.88 -18.78
N VAL A 257 -1.07 11.99 -18.26
CA VAL A 257 -2.55 12.09 -18.29
C VAL A 257 -3.16 12.35 -16.92
N GLY A 258 -2.38 12.19 -15.85
CA GLY A 258 -2.77 12.56 -14.48
C GLY A 258 -1.63 13.31 -13.81
N LYS A 259 -1.94 14.49 -13.25
CA LYS A 259 -0.95 15.36 -12.60
C LYS A 259 -0.87 15.07 -11.10
N PHE A 260 0.25 15.46 -10.49
CA PHE A 260 0.43 15.44 -9.03
C PHE A 260 -0.44 16.50 -8.36
N GLY A 261 -0.99 16.14 -7.19
CA GLY A 261 -1.77 17.05 -6.35
C GLY A 261 -3.27 16.75 -6.36
N PRO A 262 -4.11 17.73 -5.99
CA PRO A 262 -5.56 17.55 -5.97
C PRO A 262 -6.10 17.39 -7.39
N GLY A 263 -6.98 16.40 -7.56
CA GLY A 263 -7.74 16.13 -8.76
C GLY A 263 -9.08 16.86 -8.77
N ALA A 264 -9.77 16.81 -9.92
CA ALA A 264 -10.97 17.60 -10.15
C ALA A 264 -12.18 17.14 -9.31
N SER A 265 -12.25 15.85 -8.95
CA SER A 265 -13.28 15.26 -8.10
C SER A 265 -12.86 15.14 -6.62
N GLY A 266 -11.78 15.83 -6.22
CA GLY A 266 -11.29 15.85 -4.83
C GLY A 266 -10.36 14.70 -4.46
N GLU A 267 -10.13 13.74 -5.37
CA GLU A 267 -9.11 12.72 -5.22
C GLU A 267 -7.70 13.35 -5.19
N LYS A 268 -6.79 12.83 -4.36
CA LYS A 268 -5.40 13.30 -4.35
C LYS A 268 -4.52 12.30 -5.08
N ASN A 269 -3.82 12.77 -6.11
CA ASN A 269 -2.79 11.98 -6.78
C ASN A 269 -1.42 12.29 -6.15
N ASN A 270 -0.84 11.31 -5.47
CA ASN A 270 0.50 11.43 -4.85
C ASN A 270 1.65 11.27 -5.87
N GLY A 271 1.33 11.00 -7.13
CA GLY A 271 2.29 10.86 -8.22
C GLY A 271 1.80 11.50 -9.51
N ILE A 272 2.20 10.93 -10.64
CA ILE A 272 1.68 11.22 -11.97
C ILE A 272 1.19 9.94 -12.63
N LYS A 273 0.29 10.08 -13.60
CA LYS A 273 -0.16 8.98 -14.45
C LYS A 273 0.38 9.19 -15.86
N ILE A 274 1.09 8.19 -16.38
CA ILE A 274 1.74 8.25 -17.70
C ILE A 274 1.05 7.23 -18.60
N ALA A 275 0.29 7.70 -19.59
CA ALA A 275 -0.39 6.83 -20.53
C ALA A 275 0.62 6.12 -21.43
N THR A 276 0.50 4.79 -21.51
CA THR A 276 1.41 3.93 -22.26
C THR A 276 0.73 2.61 -22.59
N ALA A 277 1.11 1.95 -23.67
CA ALA A 277 0.50 0.66 -24.05
C ALA A 277 0.81 -0.41 -23.00
N ILE A 278 -0.10 -1.36 -22.79
CA ILE A 278 0.14 -2.55 -21.95
C ILE A 278 1.37 -3.29 -22.47
N GLY A 279 2.22 -3.79 -21.56
CA GLY A 279 3.42 -4.53 -21.91
C GLY A 279 4.66 -3.65 -22.12
N THR A 280 4.52 -2.33 -22.07
CA THR A 280 5.65 -1.41 -22.21
C THR A 280 6.61 -1.56 -21.01
N PRO A 281 7.93 -1.67 -21.24
CA PRO A 281 8.92 -1.76 -20.17
C PRO A 281 8.87 -0.56 -19.21
N ILE A 282 8.61 -0.82 -17.93
CA ILE A 282 8.77 0.15 -16.84
C ILE A 282 10.20 0.05 -16.32
N LYS A 283 10.92 1.16 -16.33
CA LYS A 283 12.33 1.27 -15.92
C LYS A 283 12.47 1.88 -14.54
N ALA A 284 13.45 1.41 -13.77
CA ALA A 284 13.86 2.05 -12.53
C ALA A 284 14.40 3.46 -12.81
N ALA A 285 13.82 4.46 -12.16
CA ALA A 285 14.17 5.87 -12.34
C ALA A 285 15.60 6.19 -11.86
N ALA A 286 16.15 5.43 -10.91
CA ALA A 286 17.51 5.55 -10.42
C ALA A 286 18.03 4.21 -9.85
N ASP A 287 19.32 4.14 -9.54
CA ASP A 287 19.91 3.02 -8.78
C ASP A 287 19.21 2.87 -7.43
N GLY A 288 18.93 1.65 -6.99
CA GLY A 288 18.23 1.44 -5.73
C GLY A 288 18.08 -0.01 -5.31
N VAL A 289 17.24 -0.24 -4.30
CA VAL A 289 16.87 -1.57 -3.80
C VAL A 289 15.35 -1.66 -3.74
N VAL A 290 14.79 -2.74 -4.27
CA VAL A 290 13.35 -3.01 -4.27
C VAL A 290 12.90 -3.24 -2.83
N ALA A 291 12.08 -2.34 -2.30
CA ALA A 291 11.50 -2.46 -0.97
C ALA A 291 10.24 -3.32 -0.97
N TYR A 292 9.53 -3.36 -2.08
CA TYR A 292 8.30 -4.12 -2.24
C TYR A 292 8.04 -4.44 -3.72
N ALA A 293 7.48 -5.61 -3.97
CA ALA A 293 6.99 -6.07 -5.26
C ALA A 293 5.79 -7.00 -5.00
N GLY A 294 4.58 -6.57 -5.37
CA GLY A 294 3.33 -7.26 -5.06
C GLY A 294 2.12 -6.49 -5.60
N ASP A 295 0.92 -6.81 -5.11
CA ASP A 295 -0.35 -6.23 -5.57
C ASP A 295 -1.36 -5.97 -4.43
N GLU A 296 -0.90 -5.97 -3.17
CA GLU A 296 -1.75 -5.85 -1.99
C GLU A 296 -2.43 -4.48 -1.80
N ILE A 297 -1.94 -3.42 -2.47
CA ILE A 297 -2.67 -2.16 -2.55
C ILE A 297 -3.57 -2.22 -3.77
N ALA A 298 -4.81 -2.71 -3.58
CA ALA A 298 -5.76 -2.96 -4.66
C ALA A 298 -5.92 -1.77 -5.64
N ALA A 299 -5.90 -0.54 -5.12
CA ALA A 299 -6.01 0.66 -5.95
C ALA A 299 -4.85 0.84 -6.94
N LEU A 300 -3.65 0.37 -6.60
CA LEU A 300 -2.44 0.48 -7.43
C LEU A 300 -2.16 -0.79 -8.26
N GLY A 301 -2.84 -1.91 -8.00
CA GLY A 301 -2.59 -3.17 -8.70
C GLY A 301 -1.14 -3.62 -8.57
N GLY A 302 -0.57 -4.14 -9.66
CA GLY A 302 0.84 -4.55 -9.70
C GLY A 302 1.77 -3.38 -9.37
N LEU A 303 2.52 -3.52 -8.27
CA LEU A 303 3.21 -2.44 -7.61
C LEU A 303 4.67 -2.82 -7.31
N VAL A 304 5.59 -1.92 -7.71
CA VAL A 304 7.00 -1.97 -7.31
C VAL A 304 7.34 -0.71 -6.53
N ILE A 305 8.08 -0.85 -5.43
CA ILE A 305 8.63 0.27 -4.66
C ILE A 305 10.14 0.12 -4.59
N VAL A 306 10.88 1.18 -4.92
CA VAL A 306 12.36 1.18 -4.91
C VAL A 306 12.89 2.30 -4.02
N LYS A 307 13.82 1.97 -3.11
CA LYS A 307 14.56 2.94 -2.29
C LYS A 307 15.93 3.26 -2.92
N HIS A 308 16.26 4.54 -3.08
CA HIS A 308 17.42 5.00 -3.87
C HIS A 308 18.58 5.60 -3.07
N GLY A 309 18.35 6.00 -1.82
CA GLY A 309 19.32 6.71 -0.98
C GLY A 309 18.94 8.18 -0.75
N ASP A 310 19.58 8.83 0.23
CA ASP A 310 19.20 10.15 0.74
C ASP A 310 17.69 10.25 1.09
N GLY A 311 17.06 9.14 1.48
CA GLY A 311 15.62 9.10 1.78
C GLY A 311 14.69 9.18 0.57
N TRP A 312 15.19 9.03 -0.66
CA TRP A 312 14.35 8.97 -1.86
C TRP A 312 13.74 7.60 -2.10
N THR A 313 12.46 7.58 -2.45
CA THR A 313 11.71 6.39 -2.85
C THR A 313 10.93 6.67 -4.13
N THR A 314 10.84 5.68 -5.02
CA THR A 314 9.95 5.70 -6.18
C THR A 314 8.97 4.54 -6.14
N VAL A 315 7.79 4.76 -6.70
CA VAL A 315 6.65 3.86 -6.67
C VAL A 315 6.11 3.73 -8.10
N TYR A 316 5.92 2.49 -8.56
CA TYR A 316 5.49 2.14 -9.91
C TYR A 316 4.27 1.25 -9.79
N GLY A 317 3.09 1.79 -10.09
CA GLY A 317 1.81 1.07 -10.04
C GLY A 317 1.25 0.72 -11.42
N HIS A 318 0.16 -0.03 -11.40
CA HIS A 318 -0.62 -0.51 -12.54
C HIS A 318 0.14 -1.47 -13.47
N ALA A 319 1.16 -2.16 -12.96
CA ALA A 319 1.93 -3.11 -13.75
C ALA A 319 1.14 -4.40 -14.05
N SER A 320 1.20 -4.87 -15.29
CA SER A 320 0.66 -6.20 -15.68
C SER A 320 1.57 -7.35 -15.24
N ARG A 321 2.88 -7.08 -15.08
CA ARG A 321 3.87 -8.08 -14.68
C ARG A 321 5.03 -7.45 -13.92
N LEU A 322 5.43 -8.09 -12.82
CA LEU A 322 6.58 -7.70 -12.01
C LEU A 322 7.81 -8.54 -12.39
N LEU A 323 8.96 -7.89 -12.59
CA LEU A 323 10.21 -8.51 -13.05
C LEU A 323 11.31 -8.49 -11.99
N VAL A 324 10.97 -8.05 -10.79
CA VAL A 324 11.88 -7.91 -9.66
C VAL A 324 11.24 -8.42 -8.38
N GLN A 325 12.07 -8.68 -7.39
CA GLN A 325 11.63 -9.11 -6.07
C GLN A 325 12.20 -8.20 -4.98
N ARG A 326 11.54 -8.19 -3.82
CA ARG A 326 12.01 -7.47 -2.63
C ARG A 326 13.47 -7.84 -2.30
N GLY A 327 14.26 -6.83 -1.96
CA GLY A 327 15.67 -6.95 -1.62
C GLY A 327 16.62 -7.00 -2.83
N GLN A 328 16.09 -7.02 -4.05
CA GLN A 328 16.91 -6.95 -5.26
C GLN A 328 17.46 -5.53 -5.47
N ALA A 329 18.75 -5.41 -5.78
CA ALA A 329 19.35 -4.19 -6.28
C ALA A 329 18.96 -3.96 -7.73
N VAL A 330 18.56 -2.74 -8.06
CA VAL A 330 18.22 -2.31 -9.42
C VAL A 330 19.12 -1.17 -9.86
N LYS A 331 19.37 -1.10 -11.16
CA LYS A 331 20.12 -0.01 -11.79
C LYS A 331 19.19 0.97 -12.48
N ARG A 332 19.57 2.25 -12.51
CA ARG A 332 18.89 3.27 -13.30
C ARG A 332 18.72 2.78 -14.75
N GLY A 333 17.49 2.79 -15.25
CA GLY A 333 17.15 2.32 -16.60
C GLY A 333 16.88 0.81 -16.71
N GLN A 334 17.12 0.03 -15.66
CA GLN A 334 16.79 -1.39 -15.65
C GLN A 334 15.27 -1.58 -15.69
N THR A 335 14.79 -2.49 -16.54
CA THR A 335 13.38 -2.88 -16.54
C THR A 335 13.02 -3.63 -15.25
N ILE A 336 11.99 -3.16 -14.56
CA ILE A 336 11.52 -3.72 -13.28
C ILE A 336 10.12 -4.29 -13.34
N ALA A 337 9.32 -3.87 -14.33
CA ALA A 337 7.95 -4.30 -14.54
C ALA A 337 7.54 -4.07 -16.00
N LEU A 338 6.39 -4.58 -16.39
CA LEU A 338 5.70 -4.24 -17.63
C LEU A 338 4.42 -3.47 -17.29
N SER A 339 4.13 -2.40 -18.02
CA SER A 339 2.91 -1.61 -17.84
C SER A 339 1.65 -2.44 -18.09
N GLY A 340 0.55 -2.00 -17.51
CA GLY A 340 -0.75 -2.63 -17.65
C GLY A 340 -1.86 -1.65 -17.32
N ASP A 341 -2.98 -2.23 -16.91
CA ASP A 341 -4.22 -1.58 -16.49
C ASP A 341 -4.74 -2.21 -15.19
N SER A 342 -3.86 -2.86 -14.42
CA SER A 342 -4.22 -3.56 -13.18
C SER A 342 -4.63 -2.58 -12.07
N GLY A 343 -5.43 -3.05 -11.11
CA GLY A 343 -5.91 -2.24 -9.99
C GLY A 343 -7.10 -1.36 -10.42
N PHE A 344 -7.10 -0.10 -9.99
CA PHE A 344 -8.18 0.85 -10.34
C PHE A 344 -7.82 1.77 -11.50
N ALA A 345 -6.91 1.34 -12.41
CA ALA A 345 -6.63 2.08 -13.63
C ALA A 345 -7.85 2.02 -14.56
N ASP A 346 -8.23 3.16 -15.15
CA ASP A 346 -9.35 3.27 -16.11
C ASP A 346 -8.89 3.04 -17.56
N ARG A 347 -7.58 2.98 -17.77
CA ARG A 347 -6.89 2.82 -19.06
C ARG A 347 -5.48 2.26 -18.85
N PRO A 348 -4.81 1.78 -19.90
CA PRO A 348 -3.38 1.47 -19.84
C PRO A 348 -2.52 2.68 -19.45
N GLU A 349 -1.90 2.61 -18.27
CA GLU A 349 -1.06 3.68 -17.73
C GLU A 349 -0.05 3.16 -16.70
N VAL A 350 0.92 4.00 -16.36
CA VAL A 350 1.82 3.80 -15.23
C VAL A 350 1.52 4.89 -14.20
N HIS A 351 1.18 4.48 -12.98
CA HIS A 351 1.24 5.38 -11.84
C HIS A 351 2.70 5.49 -11.38
N PHE A 352 3.25 6.70 -11.42
CA PHE A 352 4.62 6.96 -10.97
C PHE A 352 4.61 8.00 -9.85
N GLU A 353 5.05 7.59 -8.66
CA GLU A 353 5.15 8.46 -7.49
C GLU A 353 6.61 8.55 -7.02
N MET A 354 6.99 9.74 -6.55
CA MET A 354 8.28 10.01 -5.92
C MET A 354 8.05 10.50 -4.49
N ARG A 355 8.86 10.04 -3.54
CA ARG A 355 8.76 10.42 -2.13
C ARG A 355 10.12 10.79 -1.56
N LYS A 356 10.12 11.80 -0.67
CA LYS A 356 11.24 12.13 0.22
C LYS A 356 10.82 11.79 1.65
N GLY A 357 11.37 10.70 2.19
CA GLY A 357 10.85 10.09 3.42
C GLY A 357 9.39 9.68 3.25
N ARG A 358 8.52 10.22 4.10
CA ARG A 358 7.06 9.97 4.10
C ARG A 358 6.27 10.96 3.22
N THR A 359 6.94 11.91 2.56
CA THR A 359 6.28 13.00 1.85
C THR A 359 6.29 12.76 0.34
N PRO A 360 5.12 12.66 -0.33
CA PRO A 360 5.04 12.69 -1.79
C PRO A 360 5.61 13.99 -2.36
N VAL A 361 6.37 13.89 -3.45
CA VAL A 361 6.97 15.01 -4.18
C VAL A 361 6.50 14.95 -5.62
N ASN A 362 6.19 16.10 -6.22
CA ASN A 362 5.80 16.18 -7.62
C ASN A 362 6.91 15.61 -8.52
N PRO A 363 6.69 14.48 -9.22
CA PRO A 363 7.71 13.82 -10.03
C PRO A 363 8.24 14.71 -11.17
N VAL A 364 7.38 15.53 -11.79
CA VAL A 364 7.77 16.37 -12.94
C VAL A 364 8.90 17.34 -12.58
N ALA A 365 8.98 17.77 -11.32
CA ALA A 365 10.03 18.67 -10.84
C ALA A 365 11.38 17.97 -10.60
N GLN A 366 11.42 16.63 -10.64
CA GLN A 366 12.61 15.82 -10.34
C GLN A 366 13.11 15.02 -11.56
N LEU A 367 12.36 15.07 -12.66
CA LEU A 367 12.66 14.36 -13.90
C LEU A 367 13.25 15.32 -14.94
N PRO A 368 14.03 14.82 -15.92
CA PRO A 368 14.50 15.64 -17.03
C PRO A 368 13.33 16.29 -17.78
N THR A 369 13.50 17.53 -18.23
CA THR A 369 12.55 18.15 -19.16
C THR A 369 12.43 17.31 -20.42
N LEU A 370 11.18 17.08 -20.85
CA LEU A 370 10.86 16.35 -22.08
C LEU A 370 11.21 17.14 -23.33
#